data_AF-A0A7V9LE61-F1
#
_entry.id   AF-A0A7V9LE61-F1
#
_cell.length_a   1.000
_cell.length_b   1.000
_cell.length_c   1.000
_cell.angle_alpha   90.00
_cell.angle_beta   90.00
_cell.angle_gamma   90.00
#
_symmetry.space_group_name_H-M   'P 1'
#
loop_
_entity.id
_entity.type
_entity.pdbx_description
1 polymer ?
#
loop_
_entity_poly.entity_id
_entity_poly.type
_entity_poly.pdbx_seq_one_letter_code
_entity_poly.pdbx_strand_id
1 'polypeptide(L)'
;MTAKYSIVVMVLAGCDLLSPRVADPAALPDAAPTPDSPIPPPDGPAPFVHVLPAGTAVASIDTNAELLIQIRINDGLVDSALTASGGVVTRGTGKSAGATVRFWNFGPSPVEGTIAVAAPLYTFGTVDDQGVFTPLPDHPRLIDTVPGDTRYSPMRRVVNVPVTSLYAGERITSLEALTEALERGLVGDPVNDGTWVNMPVVLPGITLEVGPTGADPLASTQVYGRGYLVNVFELGTSLGRQPFRSGFLPIGQAAGLQTGVAAADGSLPTAIDAQPVFQFAIPTVAPAVFSYSPLAADVTVRLANGIAPSAVDADADLFKRNATGAITAFFPATVATFTIGTTVTNLQIQFAEGAP
;
A
#
# COMPACT_ATOMS: atom_id res chain seq x y z
N MET A 1 -23.75 37.63 -12.07
CA MET A 1 -23.16 36.78 -13.14
C MET A 1 -23.04 35.37 -12.60
N THR A 2 -23.90 34.47 -13.06
CA THR A 2 -24.02 33.10 -12.56
C THR A 2 -23.25 32.18 -13.50
N ALA A 3 -22.05 31.76 -13.09
CA ALA A 3 -21.25 30.81 -13.87
C ALA A 3 -21.85 29.40 -13.71
N LYS A 4 -22.37 28.84 -14.81
CA LYS A 4 -22.76 27.43 -14.92
C LYS A 4 -21.50 26.61 -15.17
N TYR A 5 -21.14 25.73 -14.24
CA TYR A 5 -20.13 24.70 -14.46
C TYR A 5 -20.81 23.46 -15.02
N SER A 6 -20.51 23.13 -16.28
CA SER A 6 -20.90 21.87 -16.90
C SER A 6 -19.94 20.76 -16.48
N ILE A 7 -20.46 19.74 -15.80
CA ILE A 7 -19.74 18.50 -15.50
C ILE A 7 -19.84 17.61 -16.75
N VAL A 8 -18.70 17.37 -17.40
CA VAL A 8 -18.58 16.39 -18.48
C VAL A 8 -18.26 15.03 -17.83
N VAL A 9 -19.21 14.11 -17.90
CA VAL A 9 -19.00 12.69 -17.55
C VAL A 9 -18.54 11.98 -18.83
N MET A 10 -17.26 11.64 -18.92
CA MET A 10 -16.77 10.72 -19.96
C MET A 10 -16.96 9.28 -19.47
N VAL A 11 -17.83 8.54 -20.15
CA VAL A 11 -17.92 7.08 -20.04
C VAL A 11 -16.97 6.49 -21.07
N LEU A 12 -15.83 5.96 -20.63
CA LEU A 12 -14.93 5.18 -21.48
C LEU A 12 -15.30 3.70 -21.33
N ALA A 13 -16.00 3.18 -22.34
CA ALA A 13 -16.11 1.74 -22.57
C ALA A 13 -14.82 1.27 -23.25
N GLY A 14 -13.91 0.68 -22.46
CA GLY A 14 -12.71 0.03 -22.97
C GLY A 14 -13.06 -1.38 -23.45
N CYS A 15 -13.20 -1.54 -24.76
CA CYS A 15 -13.23 -2.84 -25.42
C CYS A 15 -11.84 -3.48 -25.37
N ASP A 16 -11.76 -4.67 -24.78
CA ASP A 16 -10.60 -5.55 -24.84
C ASP A 16 -10.60 -6.24 -26.22
N LEU A 17 -10.08 -5.55 -27.22
CA LEU A 17 -9.86 -6.04 -28.58
C LEU A 17 -8.41 -5.76 -28.90
N LEU A 18 -7.51 -6.71 -28.64
CA LEU A 18 -6.25 -6.96 -29.37
C LEU A 18 -5.40 -8.00 -28.61
N SER A 19 -5.90 -9.23 -28.48
CA SER A 19 -5.02 -10.39 -28.33
C SER A 19 -4.77 -11.00 -29.71
N PRO A 20 -3.51 -11.24 -30.13
CA PRO A 20 -3.22 -11.96 -31.36
C PRO A 20 -3.73 -13.40 -31.22
N ARG A 21 -4.63 -13.81 -32.12
CA ARG A 21 -5.02 -15.21 -32.30
C ARG A 21 -3.75 -16.01 -32.64
N VAL A 22 -3.30 -16.83 -31.69
CA VAL A 22 -2.35 -17.91 -31.98
C VAL A 22 -3.05 -18.87 -32.94
N ALA A 23 -2.43 -19.12 -34.08
CA ALA A 23 -2.93 -20.08 -35.07
C ALA A 23 -3.02 -21.47 -34.44
N ASP A 24 -4.15 -22.16 -34.68
CA ASP A 24 -4.34 -23.56 -34.32
C ASP A 24 -3.14 -24.41 -34.79
N PRO A 25 -2.46 -25.15 -33.90
CA PRO A 25 -1.50 -26.15 -34.32
C PRO A 25 -2.26 -27.25 -35.06
N ALA A 26 -1.83 -27.52 -36.30
CA ALA A 26 -2.37 -28.56 -37.16
C ALA A 26 -2.54 -29.89 -36.40
N ALA A 27 -3.72 -30.47 -36.54
CA ALA A 27 -4.09 -31.77 -36.00
C ALA A 27 -3.02 -32.83 -36.38
N LEU A 28 -2.34 -33.33 -35.36
CA LEU A 28 -1.53 -34.54 -35.48
C LEU A 28 -2.48 -35.73 -35.73
N PRO A 29 -2.09 -36.71 -36.56
CA PRO A 29 -2.91 -37.89 -36.83
C PRO A 29 -3.10 -38.74 -35.58
N ASP A 30 -4.36 -39.10 -35.31
CA ASP A 30 -4.78 -40.06 -34.28
C ASP A 30 -4.01 -41.38 -34.42
N ALA A 31 -2.96 -41.55 -33.60
CA ALA A 31 -2.36 -42.84 -33.36
C ALA A 31 -3.25 -43.60 -32.37
N ALA A 32 -3.89 -44.67 -32.85
CA ALA A 32 -4.71 -45.54 -32.02
C ALA A 32 -3.89 -46.06 -30.82
N PRO A 33 -4.43 -46.01 -29.58
CA PRO A 33 -3.72 -46.50 -28.41
C PRO A 33 -3.49 -48.00 -28.51
N THR A 34 -2.24 -48.44 -28.34
CA THR A 34 -1.87 -49.86 -28.26
C THR A 34 -2.41 -50.49 -26.97
N PRO A 35 -3.07 -51.67 -26.99
CA PRO A 35 -3.85 -52.16 -25.84
C PRO A 35 -3.06 -52.68 -24.63
N ASP A 36 -1.73 -52.68 -24.62
CA ASP A 36 -0.94 -53.47 -23.67
C ASP A 36 0.10 -52.69 -22.86
N SER A 37 -0.05 -51.37 -22.70
CA SER A 37 0.79 -50.63 -21.75
C SER A 37 0.27 -50.87 -20.32
N PRO A 38 1.07 -51.47 -19.42
CA PRO A 38 0.67 -51.63 -18.03
C PRO A 38 0.38 -50.25 -17.43
N ILE A 39 -0.80 -50.11 -16.82
CA ILE A 39 -1.18 -48.90 -16.08
C ILE A 39 -0.10 -48.67 -15.02
N PRO A 40 0.64 -47.54 -15.07
CA PRO A 40 1.62 -47.25 -14.03
C PRO A 40 0.89 -47.28 -12.67
N PRO A 41 1.54 -47.80 -11.61
CA PRO A 41 0.95 -47.79 -10.28
C PRO A 41 0.50 -46.35 -9.95
N PRO A 42 -0.63 -46.18 -9.23
CA PRO A 42 -1.15 -44.85 -8.91
C PRO A 42 -0.01 -44.03 -8.32
N ASP A 43 0.35 -42.95 -9.03
CA ASP A 43 1.50 -42.12 -8.71
C ASP A 43 1.37 -41.71 -7.24
N GLY A 44 2.36 -42.10 -6.44
CA GLY A 44 2.46 -41.60 -5.07
C GLY A 44 2.46 -40.08 -5.10
N PRO A 45 2.01 -39.40 -4.03
CA PRO A 45 1.98 -37.95 -4.00
C PRO A 45 3.36 -37.41 -4.37
N ALA A 46 3.40 -36.55 -5.39
CA ALA A 46 4.64 -35.95 -5.86
C ALA A 46 5.40 -35.31 -4.67
N PRO A 47 6.75 -35.29 -4.69
CA PRO A 47 7.52 -34.61 -3.66
C PRO A 47 7.15 -33.13 -3.58
N PHE A 48 7.33 -32.53 -2.40
CA PHE A 48 7.14 -31.09 -2.22
C PHE A 48 8.10 -30.33 -3.13
N VAL A 49 7.58 -29.44 -3.98
CA VAL A 49 8.40 -28.68 -4.93
C VAL A 49 8.69 -27.27 -4.41
N HIS A 50 7.68 -26.63 -3.83
CA HIS A 50 7.70 -25.22 -3.44
C HIS A 50 7.54 -25.02 -1.93
N VAL A 51 6.74 -25.85 -1.26
CA VAL A 51 6.63 -25.83 0.21
C VAL A 51 7.91 -26.39 0.82
N LEU A 52 8.54 -25.62 1.69
CA LEU A 52 9.77 -26.05 2.35
C LEU A 52 9.46 -26.77 3.67
N PRO A 53 10.27 -27.76 4.08
CA PRO A 53 10.15 -28.38 5.38
C PRO A 53 10.19 -27.38 6.54
N ALA A 54 9.64 -27.79 7.68
CA ALA A 54 9.70 -27.00 8.90
C ALA A 54 11.15 -26.68 9.29
N GLY A 55 11.38 -25.43 9.71
CA GLY A 55 12.71 -24.95 10.11
C GLY A 55 13.70 -24.70 8.96
N THR A 56 13.33 -24.93 7.70
CA THR A 56 14.20 -24.57 6.57
C THR A 56 14.52 -23.07 6.61
N ALA A 57 15.81 -22.75 6.50
CA ALA A 57 16.29 -21.37 6.41
C ALA A 57 15.87 -20.77 5.06
N VAL A 58 15.24 -19.60 5.11
CA VAL A 58 14.81 -18.87 3.93
C VAL A 58 15.84 -17.78 3.66
N ALA A 59 16.30 -17.66 2.42
CA ALA A 59 17.32 -16.68 2.05
C ALA A 59 16.78 -15.24 2.20
N SER A 60 17.64 -14.33 2.65
CA SER A 60 17.34 -12.89 2.61
C SER A 60 17.32 -12.39 1.16
N ILE A 61 16.46 -11.41 0.88
CA ILE A 61 16.47 -10.68 -0.39
C ILE A 61 17.82 -10.02 -0.69
N ASP A 62 18.66 -9.79 0.32
CA ASP A 62 20.05 -9.32 0.17
C ASP A 62 20.90 -10.16 -0.80
N THR A 63 20.54 -11.44 -0.95
CA THR A 63 21.26 -12.37 -1.82
C THR A 63 20.81 -12.30 -3.28
N ASN A 64 19.76 -11.52 -3.59
CA ASN A 64 19.21 -11.38 -4.94
C ASN A 64 19.40 -9.94 -5.47
N ALA A 65 20.47 -9.74 -6.24
CA ALA A 65 20.84 -8.43 -6.78
C ALA A 65 19.77 -7.83 -7.71
N GLU A 66 19.06 -8.66 -8.48
CA GLU A 66 18.02 -8.19 -9.40
C GLU A 66 16.83 -7.59 -8.63
N LEU A 67 16.35 -8.29 -7.60
CA LEU A 67 15.27 -7.79 -6.76
C LEU A 67 15.69 -6.53 -5.98
N LEU A 68 16.93 -6.43 -5.50
CA LEU A 68 17.42 -5.22 -4.84
C LEU A 68 17.42 -4.01 -5.78
N ILE A 69 17.86 -4.19 -7.03
CA ILE A 69 17.83 -3.12 -8.04
C ILE A 69 16.39 -2.73 -8.35
N GLN A 70 15.50 -3.72 -8.51
CA GLN A 70 14.08 -3.48 -8.76
C GLN A 70 13.44 -2.67 -7.64
N ILE A 71 13.68 -3.03 -6.37
CA ILE A 71 13.16 -2.32 -5.20
C ILE A 71 13.70 -0.90 -5.16
N ARG A 72 15.03 -0.73 -5.24
CA ARG A 72 15.68 0.59 -5.15
C ARG A 72 15.10 1.60 -6.15
N ILE A 73 14.80 1.18 -7.37
CA ILE A 73 14.31 2.08 -8.41
C ILE A 73 12.83 2.46 -8.18
N ASN A 74 12.06 1.61 -7.48
CA ASN A 74 10.60 1.69 -7.47
C ASN A 74 9.98 1.82 -6.07
N ASP A 75 10.75 1.81 -4.98
CA ASP A 75 10.24 1.87 -3.61
C ASP A 75 9.67 3.25 -3.21
N GLY A 76 9.82 4.25 -4.08
CA GLY A 76 9.32 5.61 -3.89
C GLY A 76 10.15 6.44 -2.92
N LEU A 77 11.27 5.89 -2.40
CA LEU A 77 12.20 6.60 -1.54
C LEU A 77 13.25 7.33 -2.38
N VAL A 78 13.70 8.49 -1.88
CA VAL A 78 14.71 9.29 -2.58
C VAL A 78 16.10 8.86 -2.11
N ASP A 79 16.84 8.18 -2.99
CA ASP A 79 18.19 7.64 -2.71
C ASP A 79 19.16 8.67 -2.09
N SER A 80 19.13 9.91 -2.58
CA SER A 80 20.00 10.98 -2.06
C SER A 80 19.61 11.40 -0.65
N ALA A 81 18.32 11.41 -0.33
CA ALA A 81 17.81 11.70 1.01
C ALA A 81 18.15 10.57 1.98
N LEU A 82 17.96 9.30 1.56
CA LEU A 82 18.35 8.13 2.36
C LEU A 82 19.86 8.09 2.61
N THR A 83 20.67 8.39 1.60
CA THR A 83 22.13 8.46 1.76
C THR A 83 22.51 9.55 2.76
N ALA A 84 21.90 10.73 2.65
CA ALA A 84 22.16 11.85 3.57
C ALA A 84 21.70 11.56 5.01
N SER A 85 20.69 10.71 5.21
CA SER A 85 20.18 10.32 6.53
C SER A 85 20.81 9.03 7.07
N GLY A 86 21.76 8.42 6.37
CA GLY A 86 22.38 7.17 6.78
C GLY A 86 21.44 5.95 6.72
N GLY A 87 20.49 5.94 5.79
CA GLY A 87 19.51 4.85 5.62
C GLY A 87 18.27 4.98 6.50
N VAL A 88 18.01 6.17 7.04
CA VAL A 88 16.81 6.45 7.86
C VAL A 88 15.75 7.15 7.01
N VAL A 89 14.54 6.60 6.93
CA VAL A 89 13.38 7.29 6.36
C VAL A 89 12.91 8.33 7.37
N THR A 90 13.14 9.61 7.04
CA THR A 90 12.84 10.75 7.92
C THR A 90 11.38 11.20 7.83
N ARG A 91 10.90 11.84 8.89
CA ARG A 91 9.52 12.39 8.94
C ARG A 91 9.46 13.82 8.43
N GLY A 92 8.45 14.09 7.61
CA GLY A 92 7.98 15.43 7.32
C GLY A 92 7.16 16.02 8.48
N THR A 93 6.81 17.30 8.36
CA THR A 93 5.86 17.98 9.24
C THR A 93 4.68 18.42 8.41
N GLY A 94 3.46 18.15 8.85
CA GLY A 94 2.23 18.62 8.20
C GLY A 94 1.23 19.14 9.22
N LYS A 95 0.02 19.41 8.75
CA LYS A 95 -1.10 19.89 9.57
C LYS A 95 -2.34 19.01 9.37
N SER A 96 -3.04 18.71 10.45
CA SER A 96 -4.28 17.94 10.40
C SER A 96 -5.21 18.39 11.53
N ALA A 97 -6.45 18.76 11.19
CA ALA A 97 -7.46 19.19 12.16
C ALA A 97 -6.97 20.24 13.19
N GLY A 98 -6.10 21.17 12.76
CA GLY A 98 -5.54 22.23 13.62
C GLY A 98 -4.28 21.82 14.41
N ALA A 99 -3.85 20.56 14.31
CA ALA A 99 -2.64 20.07 14.97
C ALA A 99 -1.48 19.89 13.99
N THR A 100 -0.26 20.15 14.46
CA THR A 100 0.96 19.74 13.77
C THR A 100 1.11 18.23 13.87
N VAL A 101 1.36 17.58 12.73
CA VAL A 101 1.53 16.12 12.64
C VAL A 101 2.86 15.77 11.99
N ARG A 102 3.35 14.57 12.27
CA ARG A 102 4.49 13.96 11.58
C ARG A 102 3.98 12.96 10.55
N PHE A 103 4.69 12.83 9.43
CA PHE A 103 4.35 11.85 8.41
C PHE A 103 5.58 11.36 7.66
N TRP A 104 5.50 10.16 7.10
CA TRP A 104 6.48 9.64 6.14
C TRP A 104 5.92 9.71 4.73
N ASN A 105 6.80 9.97 3.75
CA ASN A 105 6.47 9.96 2.33
C ASN A 105 7.14 8.76 1.66
N PHE A 106 6.33 7.79 1.23
CA PHE A 106 6.77 6.59 0.49
C PHE A 106 6.52 6.71 -1.02
N GLY A 107 6.35 7.94 -1.52
CA GLY A 107 6.22 8.23 -2.93
C GLY A 107 4.85 7.86 -3.53
N PRO A 108 4.76 7.83 -4.87
CA PRO A 108 3.53 7.56 -5.59
C PRO A 108 2.98 6.15 -5.30
N SER A 109 1.66 6.04 -5.23
CA SER A 109 0.94 4.77 -5.10
C SER A 109 0.14 4.50 -6.38
N PRO A 110 0.12 3.25 -6.87
CA PRO A 110 -0.59 2.93 -8.10
C PRO A 110 -2.09 3.03 -7.91
N VAL A 111 -2.73 3.60 -8.92
CA VAL A 111 -4.18 3.75 -9.05
C VAL A 111 -4.66 3.15 -10.35
N GLU A 112 -5.79 2.46 -10.31
CA GLU A 112 -6.49 1.96 -11.49
C GLU A 112 -7.74 2.82 -11.70
N GLY A 113 -7.67 3.73 -12.68
CA GLY A 113 -8.68 4.76 -12.86
C GLY A 113 -8.74 5.73 -11.67
N THR A 114 -9.72 5.54 -10.78
CA THR A 114 -9.93 6.38 -9.59
C THR A 114 -9.83 5.58 -8.28
N ILE A 115 -9.38 4.33 -8.36
CA ILE A 115 -9.35 3.40 -7.23
C ILE A 115 -7.90 3.05 -6.93
N ALA A 116 -7.52 3.14 -5.66
CA ALA A 116 -6.21 2.69 -5.23
C ALA A 116 -6.12 1.16 -5.23
N VAL A 117 -4.99 0.64 -5.70
CA VAL A 117 -4.75 -0.80 -5.75
C VAL A 117 -4.36 -1.31 -4.35
N ALA A 118 -4.94 -2.43 -3.92
CA ALA A 118 -4.53 -3.14 -2.71
C ALA A 118 -3.90 -4.48 -3.11
N ALA A 119 -2.65 -4.72 -2.75
CA ALA A 119 -2.01 -6.02 -2.97
C ALA A 119 -2.32 -6.98 -1.81
N PRO A 120 -2.38 -8.31 -2.01
CA PRO A 120 -2.64 -9.24 -0.91
C PRO A 120 -1.50 -9.28 0.13
N LEU A 121 -1.87 -9.51 1.39
CA LEU A 121 -1.01 -9.90 2.50
C LEU A 121 -1.60 -11.13 3.17
N TYR A 122 -1.00 -12.28 2.89
CA TYR A 122 -1.45 -13.56 3.44
C TYR A 122 -0.88 -13.74 4.84
N THR A 123 -1.77 -13.87 5.81
CA THR A 123 -1.43 -14.15 7.21
C THR A 123 -1.85 -15.57 7.52
N PHE A 124 -0.91 -16.40 7.96
CA PHE A 124 -1.17 -17.80 8.32
C PHE A 124 -1.56 -17.88 9.80
N GLY A 125 -2.52 -18.72 10.15
CA GLY A 125 -3.06 -18.77 11.51
C GLY A 125 -3.97 -19.95 11.75
N THR A 126 -4.27 -20.21 13.01
CA THR A 126 -5.30 -21.18 13.41
C THR A 126 -6.66 -20.49 13.49
N VAL A 127 -7.72 -21.28 13.34
CA VAL A 127 -9.10 -20.84 13.58
C VAL A 127 -9.65 -21.70 14.71
N ASP A 128 -10.15 -21.08 15.77
CA ASP A 128 -10.77 -21.80 16.88
C ASP A 128 -12.22 -22.22 16.57
N ASP A 129 -12.86 -22.94 17.50
CA ASP A 129 -14.23 -23.43 17.35
C ASP A 129 -15.27 -22.30 17.21
N GLN A 130 -14.91 -21.07 17.61
CA GLN A 130 -15.72 -19.86 17.49
C GLN A 130 -15.47 -19.11 16.18
N GLY A 131 -14.56 -19.59 15.32
CA GLY A 131 -14.19 -18.94 14.07
C GLY A 131 -13.20 -17.78 14.23
N VAL A 132 -12.57 -17.62 15.40
CA VAL A 132 -11.58 -16.58 15.65
C VAL A 132 -10.24 -16.98 15.07
N PHE A 133 -9.72 -16.15 14.17
CA PHE A 133 -8.42 -16.33 13.54
C PHE A 133 -7.29 -15.81 14.44
N THR A 134 -6.30 -16.67 14.72
CA THR A 134 -5.10 -16.31 15.49
C THR A 134 -3.87 -16.52 14.61
N PRO A 135 -3.08 -15.47 14.28
CA PRO A 135 -1.87 -15.60 13.48
C PRO A 135 -0.83 -16.54 14.11
N LEU A 136 -0.13 -17.30 13.28
CA LEU A 136 1.02 -18.10 13.71
C LEU A 136 2.18 -17.18 14.07
N PRO A 137 2.75 -17.29 15.29
CA PRO A 137 3.83 -16.40 15.72
C PRO A 137 5.14 -16.63 14.93
N ASP A 138 5.40 -17.86 14.52
CA ASP A 138 6.67 -18.27 13.91
C ASP A 138 6.62 -18.41 12.38
N HIS A 139 5.51 -18.02 11.74
CA HIS A 139 5.39 -18.02 10.29
C HIS A 139 5.21 -16.58 9.78
N PRO A 140 6.26 -15.97 9.18
CA PRO A 140 6.15 -14.68 8.53
C PRO A 140 4.95 -14.61 7.57
N ARG A 141 4.31 -13.45 7.49
CA ARG A 141 3.27 -13.19 6.49
C ARG A 141 3.85 -13.28 5.09
N LEU A 142 3.01 -13.52 4.10
CA LEU A 142 3.41 -13.66 2.70
C LEU A 142 2.86 -12.49 1.86
N ILE A 143 3.74 -11.90 1.05
CA ILE A 143 3.40 -10.99 -0.05
C ILE A 143 3.88 -11.60 -1.36
N ASP A 144 3.22 -11.28 -2.46
CA ASP A 144 3.66 -11.76 -3.79
C ASP A 144 4.37 -10.68 -4.61
N THR A 145 4.08 -9.42 -4.29
CA THR A 145 4.51 -8.28 -5.09
C THR A 145 5.49 -7.40 -4.33
N VAL A 146 6.53 -6.94 -5.01
CA VAL A 146 7.53 -5.97 -4.53
C VAL A 146 7.56 -4.75 -5.47
N PRO A 147 8.12 -3.60 -5.03
CA PRO A 147 8.20 -2.41 -5.87
C PRO A 147 8.75 -2.71 -7.26
N GLY A 148 8.12 -2.17 -8.30
CA GLY A 148 8.43 -2.46 -9.71
C GLY A 148 7.54 -3.53 -10.35
N ASP A 149 6.87 -4.38 -9.56
CA ASP A 149 5.86 -5.29 -10.11
C ASP A 149 4.59 -4.52 -10.48
N THR A 150 3.93 -4.89 -11.57
CA THR A 150 2.72 -4.20 -12.09
C THR A 150 1.58 -4.09 -11.07
N ARG A 151 1.47 -5.06 -10.15
CA ARG A 151 0.42 -5.10 -9.11
C ARG A 151 0.94 -4.74 -7.72
N TYR A 152 2.17 -4.24 -7.61
CA TYR A 152 2.67 -3.79 -6.33
C TYR A 152 1.80 -2.68 -5.78
N SER A 153 1.52 -2.72 -4.49
CA SER A 153 1.01 -1.58 -3.74
C SER A 153 1.53 -1.67 -2.31
N PRO A 154 1.95 -0.54 -1.70
CA PRO A 154 2.22 -0.53 -0.27
C PRO A 154 0.94 -0.75 0.54
N MET A 155 -0.25 -0.52 -0.03
CA MET A 155 -1.50 -0.86 0.64
C MET A 155 -1.78 -2.35 0.48
N ARG A 156 -1.89 -3.04 1.61
CA ARG A 156 -2.06 -4.48 1.64
C ARG A 156 -3.42 -4.89 2.18
N ARG A 157 -4.18 -5.65 1.39
CA ARG A 157 -5.40 -6.33 1.86
C ARG A 157 -5.01 -7.52 2.72
N VAL A 158 -5.54 -7.62 3.93
CA VAL A 158 -5.26 -8.76 4.80
C VAL A 158 -6.11 -9.95 4.36
N VAL A 159 -5.44 -11.09 4.15
CA VAL A 159 -6.06 -12.36 3.78
C VAL A 159 -5.61 -13.39 4.80
N ASN A 160 -6.56 -13.93 5.56
CA ASN A 160 -6.31 -14.95 6.55
C ASN A 160 -6.25 -16.32 5.88
N VAL A 161 -5.18 -17.07 6.10
CA VAL A 161 -4.96 -18.40 5.57
C VAL A 161 -4.99 -19.39 6.74
N PRO A 162 -6.12 -20.06 6.98
CA PRO A 162 -6.24 -21.00 8.09
C PRO A 162 -5.35 -22.22 7.83
N VAL A 163 -4.49 -22.58 8.78
CA VAL A 163 -3.73 -23.84 8.71
C VAL A 163 -4.60 -25.00 9.17
N THR A 164 -4.37 -26.19 8.60
CA THR A 164 -5.09 -27.41 8.99
C THR A 164 -4.27 -28.23 10.00
N SER A 165 -4.82 -29.36 10.45
CA SER A 165 -4.09 -30.32 11.27
C SER A 165 -2.93 -31.01 10.56
N LEU A 166 -2.84 -30.89 9.22
CA LEU A 166 -1.73 -31.45 8.43
C LEU A 166 -0.51 -30.53 8.43
N TYR A 167 -0.69 -29.23 8.71
CA TYR A 167 0.42 -28.30 8.81
C TYR A 167 1.30 -28.62 10.02
N ALA A 168 2.57 -28.93 9.75
CA ALA A 168 3.57 -29.30 10.74
C ALA A 168 4.70 -28.25 10.86
N GLY A 169 4.44 -27.01 10.43
CA GLY A 169 5.40 -25.91 10.54
C GLY A 169 6.19 -25.63 9.27
N GLU A 170 5.71 -26.12 8.12
CA GLU A 170 6.29 -25.89 6.80
C GLU A 170 6.46 -24.39 6.50
N ARG A 171 7.39 -24.04 5.59
CA ARG A 171 7.54 -22.65 5.13
C ARG A 171 6.82 -22.47 3.80
N ILE A 172 5.84 -21.57 3.80
CA ILE A 172 5.06 -21.18 2.63
C ILE A 172 5.53 -19.79 2.19
N THR A 173 6.56 -19.75 1.34
CA THR A 173 7.36 -18.54 1.09
C THR A 173 7.06 -17.82 -0.24
N SER A 174 6.17 -18.37 -1.07
CA SER A 174 5.73 -17.80 -2.34
C SER A 174 4.27 -18.18 -2.64
N LEU A 175 3.66 -17.61 -3.68
CA LEU A 175 2.32 -18.02 -4.12
C LEU A 175 2.27 -19.44 -4.67
N GLU A 176 3.34 -19.91 -5.31
CA GLU A 176 3.45 -21.29 -5.77
C GLU A 176 3.45 -22.24 -4.57
N ALA A 177 4.19 -21.90 -3.50
CA ALA A 177 4.16 -22.66 -2.25
C ALA A 177 2.78 -22.63 -1.58
N LEU A 178 2.09 -21.48 -1.62
CA LEU A 178 0.72 -21.39 -1.09
C LEU A 178 -0.26 -22.26 -1.88
N THR A 179 -0.14 -22.28 -3.21
CA THR A 179 -0.96 -23.11 -4.09
C THR A 179 -0.71 -24.59 -3.82
N GLU A 180 0.55 -25.01 -3.72
CA GLU A 180 0.89 -26.39 -3.35
C GLU A 180 0.40 -26.75 -1.94
N ALA A 181 0.49 -25.82 -0.97
CA ALA A 181 -0.01 -26.04 0.38
C ALA A 181 -1.54 -26.25 0.42
N LEU A 182 -2.28 -25.54 -0.43
CA LEU A 182 -3.73 -25.74 -0.62
C LEU A 182 -4.03 -27.12 -1.23
N GLU A 183 -3.33 -27.49 -2.30
CA GLU A 183 -3.51 -28.79 -2.98
C GLU A 183 -3.23 -29.98 -2.05
N ARG A 184 -2.28 -29.81 -1.12
CA ARG A 184 -1.93 -30.82 -0.12
C ARG A 184 -2.77 -30.77 1.15
N GLY A 185 -3.69 -29.80 1.26
CA GLY A 185 -4.54 -29.61 2.42
C GLY A 185 -3.77 -29.20 3.68
N LEU A 186 -2.56 -28.62 3.55
CA LEU A 186 -1.82 -28.04 4.69
C LEU A 186 -2.52 -26.77 5.19
N VAL A 187 -3.14 -26.03 4.29
CA VAL A 187 -3.92 -24.84 4.58
C VAL A 187 -5.31 -24.94 3.95
N GLY A 188 -6.29 -24.26 4.54
CA GLY A 188 -7.61 -24.06 3.96
C GLY A 188 -7.67 -22.81 3.08
N ASP A 189 -8.85 -22.57 2.51
CA ASP A 189 -9.07 -21.46 1.58
C ASP A 189 -8.74 -20.09 2.21
N PRO A 190 -8.02 -19.21 1.50
CA PRO A 190 -7.75 -17.86 1.97
C PRO A 190 -9.03 -17.02 2.11
N VAL A 191 -9.20 -16.37 3.26
CA VAL A 191 -10.38 -15.56 3.61
C VAL A 191 -9.98 -14.09 3.76
N ASN A 192 -10.59 -13.20 2.99
CA ASN A 192 -10.44 -11.76 3.20
C ASN A 192 -11.05 -11.37 4.55
N ASP A 193 -10.29 -10.68 5.39
CA ASP A 193 -10.77 -10.25 6.71
C ASP A 193 -11.56 -8.93 6.67
N GLY A 194 -11.62 -8.28 5.50
CA GLY A 194 -12.28 -6.98 5.30
C GLY A 194 -11.44 -5.76 5.66
N THR A 195 -10.14 -5.92 5.94
CA THR A 195 -9.23 -4.83 6.33
C THR A 195 -8.00 -4.72 5.43
N TRP A 196 -7.33 -3.58 5.55
CA TRP A 196 -6.06 -3.31 4.89
C TRP A 196 -5.08 -2.63 5.85
N VAL A 197 -3.78 -2.71 5.52
CA VAL A 197 -2.68 -2.09 6.25
C VAL A 197 -1.70 -1.44 5.28
N ASN A 198 -1.04 -0.35 5.69
CA ASN A 198 0.06 0.24 4.94
C ASN A 198 1.36 -0.49 5.28
N MET A 199 1.91 -1.20 4.30
CA MET A 199 3.08 -2.03 4.47
C MET A 199 4.04 -1.90 3.27
N PRO A 200 4.77 -0.76 3.15
CA PRO A 200 5.74 -0.56 2.08
C PRO A 200 6.91 -1.53 2.23
N VAL A 201 7.34 -2.08 1.11
CA VAL A 201 8.59 -2.85 0.99
C VAL A 201 9.76 -1.89 0.85
N VAL A 202 10.84 -2.16 1.56
CA VAL A 202 12.05 -1.33 1.58
C VAL A 202 13.29 -2.17 1.39
N LEU A 203 14.40 -1.53 1.05
CA LEU A 203 15.70 -2.20 1.02
C LEU A 203 16.11 -2.68 2.42
N PRO A 204 16.89 -3.76 2.51
CA PRO A 204 17.46 -4.20 3.77
C PRO A 204 18.36 -3.14 4.42
N GLY A 205 18.34 -3.10 5.75
CA GLY A 205 19.09 -2.12 6.54
C GLY A 205 18.44 -0.72 6.63
N ILE A 206 17.36 -0.46 5.89
CA ILE A 206 16.60 0.79 6.02
C ILE A 206 15.83 0.78 7.35
N THR A 207 15.85 1.93 8.02
CA THR A 207 15.18 2.15 9.32
C THR A 207 14.23 3.34 9.23
N LEU A 208 13.30 3.46 10.19
CA LEU A 208 12.23 4.45 10.19
C LEU A 208 12.37 5.39 11.38
N GLU A 209 12.42 6.69 11.15
CA GLU A 209 12.40 7.67 12.24
C GLU A 209 11.01 7.68 12.90
N VAL A 210 10.90 7.25 14.16
CA VAL A 210 9.61 7.20 14.89
C VAL A 210 9.58 8.07 16.15
N GLY A 211 10.72 8.48 16.70
CA GLY A 211 10.78 9.22 17.97
C GLY A 211 11.37 10.62 17.82
N PRO A 212 11.51 11.39 18.91
CA PRO A 212 12.13 12.72 18.86
C PRO A 212 13.53 12.63 18.25
N THR A 213 14.04 13.76 17.74
CA THR A 213 15.38 13.81 17.13
C THR A 213 16.43 13.18 18.06
N GLY A 214 17.11 12.15 17.56
CA GLY A 214 18.12 11.39 18.31
C GLY A 214 17.61 10.10 18.96
N ALA A 215 16.31 9.79 18.88
CA ALA A 215 15.80 8.45 19.21
C ALA A 215 16.28 7.42 18.19
N ASP A 216 16.46 6.17 18.65
CA ASP A 216 16.83 5.06 17.77
C ASP A 216 15.75 4.85 16.70
N PRO A 217 16.12 4.79 15.41
CA PRO A 217 15.16 4.55 14.36
C PRO A 217 14.68 3.09 14.40
N LEU A 218 13.41 2.88 14.08
CA LEU A 218 12.77 1.58 14.08
C LEU A 218 13.28 0.73 12.91
N ALA A 219 13.78 -0.47 13.19
CA ALA A 219 14.17 -1.42 12.16
C ALA A 219 12.95 -1.94 11.38
N SER A 220 13.14 -2.22 10.09
CA SER A 220 12.14 -2.93 9.28
C SER A 220 11.89 -4.34 9.82
N THR A 221 10.68 -4.85 9.62
CA THR A 221 10.33 -6.26 9.88
C THR A 221 10.46 -7.08 8.60
N GLN A 222 10.42 -8.42 8.71
CA GLN A 222 10.54 -9.31 7.56
C GLN A 222 9.24 -10.07 7.29
N VAL A 223 8.94 -10.25 6.00
CA VAL A 223 7.86 -11.09 5.47
C VAL A 223 8.41 -12.01 4.40
N TYR A 224 7.71 -13.08 4.07
CA TYR A 224 8.01 -13.85 2.88
C TYR A 224 7.56 -13.12 1.62
N GLY A 225 8.40 -13.13 0.59
CA GLY A 225 8.06 -12.65 -0.74
C GLY A 225 8.89 -13.32 -1.81
N ARG A 226 8.22 -13.94 -2.78
CA ARG A 226 8.88 -14.64 -3.92
C ARG A 226 9.97 -15.63 -3.49
N GLY A 227 9.78 -16.34 -2.37
CA GLY A 227 10.74 -17.30 -1.86
C GLY A 227 11.87 -16.72 -0.99
N TYR A 228 11.88 -15.39 -0.74
CA TYR A 228 12.87 -14.70 0.08
C TYR A 228 12.25 -14.07 1.33
N LEU A 229 13.08 -13.73 2.31
CA LEU A 229 12.74 -12.78 3.36
C LEU A 229 12.92 -11.35 2.83
N VAL A 230 11.83 -10.57 2.85
CA VAL A 230 11.75 -9.21 2.33
C VAL A 230 11.48 -8.24 3.46
N ASN A 231 12.13 -7.08 3.45
CA ASN A 231 12.02 -6.06 4.49
C ASN A 231 10.82 -5.14 4.23
N VAL A 232 10.03 -4.89 5.27
CA VAL A 232 8.84 -4.03 5.23
C VAL A 232 8.71 -3.20 6.51
N PHE A 233 8.04 -2.06 6.41
CA PHE A 233 7.49 -1.37 7.57
C PHE A 233 6.01 -1.69 7.69
N GLU A 234 5.52 -2.09 8.86
CA GLU A 234 4.08 -2.14 9.13
C GLU A 234 3.69 -0.87 9.87
N LEU A 235 2.91 -0.03 9.21
CA LEU A 235 2.67 1.34 9.68
C LEU A 235 1.32 1.49 10.39
N GLY A 236 1.30 2.35 11.41
CA GLY A 236 0.11 2.74 12.13
C GLY A 236 -0.35 1.77 13.24
N THR A 237 0.33 0.65 13.46
CA THR A 237 -0.03 -0.34 14.50
C THR A 237 -1.51 -0.79 14.42
N SER A 238 -2.19 -0.95 15.55
CA SER A 238 -3.63 -1.23 15.62
C SER A 238 -4.53 -0.14 15.01
N LEU A 239 -4.04 1.10 14.89
CA LEU A 239 -4.76 2.20 14.26
C LEU A 239 -4.59 2.23 12.74
N GLY A 240 -3.52 1.61 12.22
CA GLY A 240 -3.16 1.56 10.81
C GLY A 240 -3.93 0.51 10.02
N ARG A 241 -4.41 -0.53 10.71
CA ARG A 241 -5.33 -1.52 10.12
C ARG A 241 -6.73 -0.92 10.04
N GLN A 242 -7.20 -0.70 8.81
CA GLN A 242 -8.44 0.01 8.54
C GLN A 242 -9.39 -0.89 7.75
N PRO A 243 -10.71 -0.83 7.98
CA PRO A 243 -11.67 -1.53 7.13
C PRO A 243 -11.72 -0.89 5.73
N PHE A 244 -12.07 -1.69 4.71
CA PHE A 244 -12.39 -1.11 3.40
C PHE A 244 -13.65 -0.25 3.46
N ARG A 245 -13.67 0.84 2.70
CA ARG A 245 -14.86 1.68 2.54
C ARG A 245 -15.63 1.22 1.32
N SER A 246 -16.76 0.54 1.53
CA SER A 246 -17.57 -0.05 0.45
C SER A 246 -16.76 -0.98 -0.47
N GLY A 247 -15.80 -1.72 0.08
CA GLY A 247 -14.92 -2.63 -0.67
C GLY A 247 -13.71 -1.99 -1.36
N PHE A 248 -13.56 -0.66 -1.29
CA PHE A 248 -12.47 0.08 -1.94
C PHE A 248 -11.50 0.68 -0.93
N LEU A 249 -10.24 0.86 -1.36
CA LEU A 249 -9.27 1.70 -0.66
C LEU A 249 -9.64 3.17 -0.89
N PRO A 250 -9.97 3.91 0.17
CA PRO A 250 -10.28 5.32 0.05
C PRO A 250 -9.00 6.13 -0.15
N ILE A 251 -9.12 7.20 -0.91
CA ILE A 251 -8.05 8.15 -1.20
C ILE A 251 -8.46 9.49 -0.57
N GLY A 252 -7.63 9.97 0.34
CA GLY A 252 -7.76 11.29 0.94
C GLY A 252 -7.17 12.38 0.05
N GLN A 253 -6.96 13.54 0.66
CA GLN A 253 -6.31 14.66 0.02
C GLN A 253 -5.29 15.30 0.96
N ALA A 254 -4.19 15.78 0.38
CA ALA A 254 -3.19 16.58 1.05
C ALA A 254 -3.01 17.89 0.27
N ALA A 255 -3.28 19.01 0.92
CA ALA A 255 -3.19 20.32 0.29
C ALA A 255 -1.78 20.92 0.45
N GLY A 256 -1.11 21.15 -0.69
CA GLY A 256 0.12 21.94 -0.76
C GLY A 256 -0.23 23.42 -0.97
N LEU A 257 0.25 24.29 -0.08
CA LEU A 257 -0.15 25.69 -0.06
C LEU A 257 0.85 26.58 -0.79
N GLN A 258 0.37 27.39 -1.73
CA GLN A 258 1.12 28.49 -2.31
C GLN A 258 0.65 29.81 -1.70
N THR A 259 1.60 30.59 -1.18
CA THR A 259 1.30 31.84 -0.46
C THR A 259 0.50 32.85 -1.30
N GLY A 260 -0.43 33.55 -0.65
CA GLY A 260 -1.12 34.71 -1.22
C GLY A 260 -0.42 36.03 -0.90
N VAL A 261 0.70 36.00 -0.17
CA VAL A 261 1.52 37.17 0.16
C VAL A 261 2.49 37.44 -0.98
N ALA A 262 2.39 38.62 -1.60
CA ALA A 262 3.30 39.04 -2.64
C ALA A 262 4.71 39.28 -2.12
N ALA A 263 5.71 38.96 -2.94
CA ALA A 263 7.09 39.37 -2.73
C ALA A 263 7.24 40.89 -2.91
N ALA A 264 8.43 41.42 -2.63
CA ALA A 264 8.70 42.86 -2.72
C ALA A 264 8.49 43.45 -4.13
N ASP A 265 8.58 42.62 -5.17
CA ASP A 265 8.32 42.99 -6.57
C ASP A 265 6.84 42.89 -6.98
N GLY A 266 5.96 42.52 -6.05
CA GLY A 266 4.53 42.32 -6.29
C GLY A 266 4.17 40.96 -6.89
N SER A 267 5.15 40.10 -7.18
CA SER A 267 4.89 38.75 -7.69
C SER A 267 4.43 37.81 -6.57
N LEU A 268 3.63 36.79 -6.91
CA LEU A 268 3.24 35.74 -5.96
C LEU A 268 4.18 34.54 -6.09
N PRO A 269 4.91 34.15 -5.03
CA PRO A 269 5.75 32.95 -5.05
C PRO A 269 4.97 31.69 -5.44
N THR A 270 5.58 30.80 -6.23
CA THR A 270 4.97 29.55 -6.69
C THR A 270 5.42 28.32 -5.90
N ALA A 271 6.41 28.48 -5.02
CA ALA A 271 6.85 27.43 -4.11
C ALA A 271 5.67 26.94 -3.25
N ILE A 272 5.58 25.62 -3.11
CA ILE A 272 4.63 24.96 -2.22
C ILE A 272 5.24 24.94 -0.83
N ASP A 273 4.42 25.29 0.18
CA ASP A 273 4.80 25.17 1.58
C ASP A 273 5.14 23.73 1.94
N ALA A 274 6.20 23.53 2.72
CA ALA A 274 6.68 22.20 3.07
C ALA A 274 5.72 21.43 4.00
N GLN A 275 4.74 22.11 4.62
CA GLN A 275 3.76 21.51 5.52
C GLN A 275 2.42 21.29 4.82
N PRO A 276 2.16 20.09 4.28
CA PRO A 276 0.87 19.78 3.69
C PRO A 276 -0.23 19.83 4.75
N VAL A 277 -1.43 20.23 4.32
CA VAL A 277 -2.64 20.18 5.15
C VAL A 277 -3.46 18.95 4.77
N PHE A 278 -3.55 17.98 5.69
CA PHE A 278 -4.25 16.73 5.48
C PHE A 278 -5.75 16.86 5.68
N GLN A 279 -6.52 16.20 4.82
CA GLN A 279 -7.97 16.10 4.94
C GLN A 279 -8.40 15.33 6.20
N PHE A 280 -7.74 14.21 6.51
CA PHE A 280 -8.13 13.32 7.59
C PHE A 280 -7.52 13.75 8.92
N ALA A 281 -8.30 13.65 9.99
CA ALA A 281 -7.83 13.74 11.37
C ALA A 281 -7.10 12.46 11.77
N ILE A 282 -6.19 12.57 12.75
CA ILE A 282 -5.55 11.39 13.37
C ILE A 282 -6.60 10.58 14.15
N PRO A 283 -6.77 9.28 13.85
CA PRO A 283 -7.57 8.39 14.69
C PRO A 283 -6.97 8.29 16.09
N THR A 284 -7.81 8.40 17.12
CA THR A 284 -7.39 8.24 18.53
C THR A 284 -7.75 6.88 19.11
N VAL A 285 -8.53 6.09 18.38
CA VAL A 285 -8.97 4.73 18.76
C VAL A 285 -8.96 3.83 17.53
N ALA A 286 -8.82 2.52 17.76
CA ALA A 286 -8.89 1.54 16.70
C ALA A 286 -10.23 1.65 15.95
N PRO A 287 -10.22 1.69 14.61
CA PRO A 287 -11.42 1.94 13.80
C PRO A 287 -12.37 0.74 13.82
N ALA A 288 -13.61 0.93 14.29
CA ALA A 288 -14.72 0.01 13.99
C ALA A 288 -15.32 0.28 12.59
N VAL A 289 -15.14 1.49 12.09
CA VAL A 289 -15.51 1.95 10.75
C VAL A 289 -14.34 2.72 10.16
N PHE A 290 -14.31 2.85 8.83
CA PHE A 290 -13.25 3.57 8.14
C PHE A 290 -13.09 5.00 8.68
N SER A 291 -11.86 5.38 9.05
CA SER A 291 -11.57 6.72 9.59
C SER A 291 -10.37 7.41 8.96
N TYR A 292 -9.48 6.69 8.26
CA TYR A 292 -8.21 7.25 7.80
C TYR A 292 -7.63 6.50 6.60
N SER A 293 -6.99 7.22 5.68
CA SER A 293 -6.15 6.65 4.62
C SER A 293 -4.82 7.40 4.51
N PRO A 294 -3.68 6.70 4.37
CA PRO A 294 -2.39 7.32 4.08
C PRO A 294 -2.27 7.72 2.60
N LEU A 295 -3.18 7.25 1.74
CA LEU A 295 -3.18 7.64 0.35
C LEU A 295 -3.81 9.01 0.21
N ALA A 296 -3.07 9.95 -0.36
CA ALA A 296 -3.51 11.31 -0.57
C ALA A 296 -3.36 11.70 -2.05
N ALA A 297 -4.44 12.19 -2.65
CA ALA A 297 -4.35 12.94 -3.88
C ALA A 297 -3.83 14.35 -3.57
N ASP A 298 -2.86 14.80 -4.36
CA ASP A 298 -2.27 16.13 -4.17
C ASP A 298 -3.28 17.22 -4.55
N VAL A 299 -3.44 18.23 -3.69
CA VAL A 299 -4.25 19.42 -3.99
C VAL A 299 -3.36 20.65 -3.90
N THR A 300 -3.08 21.29 -5.03
CA THR A 300 -2.33 22.55 -5.03
C THR A 300 -3.30 23.70 -4.79
N VAL A 301 -3.07 24.46 -3.72
CA VAL A 301 -3.94 25.56 -3.30
C VAL A 301 -3.20 26.88 -3.40
N ARG A 302 -3.74 27.81 -4.18
CA ARG A 302 -3.32 29.22 -4.13
C ARG A 302 -4.14 29.93 -3.07
N LEU A 303 -3.48 30.45 -2.05
CA LEU A 303 -4.14 31.23 -1.00
C LEU A 303 -4.58 32.62 -1.51
N ALA A 304 -5.64 33.14 -0.90
CA ALA A 304 -6.17 34.47 -1.19
C ALA A 304 -5.15 35.57 -0.87
N ASN A 305 -5.31 36.75 -1.50
CA ASN A 305 -4.35 37.85 -1.37
C ASN A 305 -4.10 38.22 0.11
N GLY A 306 -2.83 38.27 0.51
CA GLY A 306 -2.40 38.57 1.87
C GLY A 306 -2.43 37.38 2.85
N ILE A 307 -2.88 36.20 2.43
CA ILE A 307 -2.92 35.01 3.29
C ILE A 307 -1.62 34.19 3.14
N ALA A 308 -0.91 34.01 4.24
CA ALA A 308 0.27 33.16 4.32
C ALA A 308 -0.11 31.70 4.66
N PRO A 309 0.70 30.69 4.27
CA PRO A 309 0.48 29.29 4.65
C PRO A 309 0.39 29.05 6.17
N SER A 310 1.11 29.84 6.96
CA SER A 310 1.05 29.77 8.42
C SER A 310 -0.30 30.13 9.03
N ALA A 311 -1.20 30.77 8.28
CA ALA A 311 -2.55 31.13 8.72
C ALA A 311 -3.60 30.03 8.44
N VAL A 312 -3.21 28.90 7.86
CA VAL A 312 -4.07 27.75 7.54
C VAL A 312 -3.63 26.59 8.40
N ASP A 313 -4.49 26.09 9.29
CA ASP A 313 -4.13 25.01 10.22
C ASP A 313 -4.90 23.72 9.99
N ALA A 314 -6.01 23.78 9.25
CA ALA A 314 -6.82 22.64 8.92
C ALA A 314 -7.39 22.71 7.50
N ASP A 315 -7.75 21.55 6.96
CA ASP A 315 -8.46 21.44 5.69
C ASP A 315 -9.81 22.20 5.72
N ALA A 316 -10.44 22.28 6.89
CA ALA A 316 -11.67 23.05 7.11
C ALA A 316 -11.51 24.58 6.96
N ASP A 317 -10.28 25.10 6.95
CA ASP A 317 -10.01 26.52 6.63
C ASP A 317 -10.03 26.77 5.11
N LEU A 318 -9.87 25.70 4.32
CA LEU A 318 -9.73 25.75 2.87
C LEU A 318 -11.03 25.35 2.16
N PHE A 319 -11.66 24.26 2.61
CA PHE A 319 -12.72 23.59 1.85
C PHE A 319 -13.96 23.25 2.67
N LYS A 320 -15.12 23.25 2.00
CA LYS A 320 -16.33 22.56 2.45
C LYS A 320 -16.42 21.21 1.75
N ARG A 321 -16.58 20.15 2.53
CA ARG A 321 -16.66 18.78 2.01
C ARG A 321 -18.00 18.13 2.28
N ASN A 322 -18.39 17.18 1.43
CA ASN A 322 -19.53 16.31 1.70
C ASN A 322 -19.13 15.12 2.60
N ALA A 323 -20.09 14.25 2.93
CA ALA A 323 -19.84 13.05 3.74
C ALA A 323 -18.91 12.01 3.08
N THR A 324 -18.73 12.07 1.76
CA THR A 324 -17.76 11.20 1.08
C THR A 324 -16.34 11.75 1.11
N GLY A 325 -16.18 13.01 1.54
CA GLY A 325 -14.91 13.72 1.58
C GLY A 325 -14.61 14.53 0.32
N ALA A 326 -15.52 14.59 -0.65
CA ALA A 326 -15.32 15.38 -1.86
C ALA A 326 -15.45 16.89 -1.58
N ILE A 327 -14.61 17.71 -2.22
CA ILE A 327 -14.69 19.17 -2.16
C ILE A 327 -15.98 19.61 -2.88
N THR A 328 -16.83 20.35 -2.16
CA THR A 328 -18.09 20.91 -2.69
C THR A 328 -18.04 22.43 -2.85
N ALA A 329 -17.19 23.10 -2.07
CA ALA A 329 -16.87 24.52 -2.18
C ALA A 329 -15.52 24.80 -1.50
N PHE A 330 -14.97 25.99 -1.73
CA PHE A 330 -13.82 26.53 -1.00
C PHE A 330 -14.18 27.86 -0.35
N PHE A 331 -13.40 28.30 0.63
CA PHE A 331 -13.60 29.60 1.29
C PHE A 331 -12.84 30.70 0.54
N PRO A 332 -13.52 31.63 -0.16
CA PRO A 332 -12.83 32.64 -0.98
C PRO A 332 -12.03 33.66 -0.15
N ALA A 333 -12.28 33.72 1.16
CA ALA A 333 -11.47 34.51 2.09
C ALA A 333 -10.06 33.91 2.29
N THR A 334 -9.90 32.60 2.09
CA THR A 334 -8.65 31.86 2.33
C THR A 334 -8.04 31.33 1.04
N VAL A 335 -8.86 30.92 0.06
CA VAL A 335 -8.45 30.25 -1.17
C VAL A 335 -8.83 31.09 -2.38
N ALA A 336 -7.85 31.41 -3.23
CA ALA A 336 -8.09 32.07 -4.51
C ALA A 336 -8.43 31.05 -5.61
N THR A 337 -7.62 30.00 -5.74
CA THR A 337 -7.79 28.91 -6.72
C THR A 337 -7.22 27.62 -6.17
N PHE A 338 -7.66 26.48 -6.69
CA PHE A 338 -7.05 25.18 -6.38
C PHE A 338 -7.10 24.26 -7.61
N THR A 339 -6.17 23.31 -7.65
CA THR A 339 -6.10 22.25 -8.65
C THR A 339 -5.92 20.91 -7.96
N ILE A 340 -6.69 19.91 -8.36
CA ILE A 340 -6.57 18.54 -7.87
C ILE A 340 -5.65 17.79 -8.84
N GLY A 341 -4.56 17.24 -8.31
CA GLY A 341 -3.64 16.37 -9.04
C GLY A 341 -4.23 14.97 -9.26
N THR A 342 -3.68 14.26 -10.23
CA THR A 342 -4.03 12.84 -10.49
C THR A 342 -3.09 11.87 -9.80
N THR A 343 -1.96 12.37 -9.29
CA THR A 343 -1.00 11.57 -8.52
C THR A 343 -1.56 11.31 -7.13
N VAL A 344 -1.46 10.06 -6.70
CA VAL A 344 -1.78 9.64 -5.35
C VAL A 344 -0.48 9.25 -4.68
N THR A 345 -0.21 9.83 -3.52
CA THR A 345 1.03 9.66 -2.77
C THR A 345 0.74 8.92 -1.47
N ASN A 346 1.65 8.03 -1.06
CA ASN A 346 1.59 7.38 0.25
C ASN A 346 2.22 8.31 1.31
N LEU A 347 1.37 9.05 2.00
CA LEU A 347 1.72 9.98 3.07
C LEU A 347 1.19 9.44 4.42
N GLN A 348 1.95 8.53 5.03
CA GLN A 348 1.56 7.94 6.30
C GLN A 348 1.76 8.94 7.44
N ILE A 349 0.66 9.42 8.02
CA ILE A 349 0.68 10.16 9.28
C ILE A 349 1.05 9.21 10.41
N GLN A 350 1.95 9.66 11.28
CA GLN A 350 2.26 9.01 12.52
C GLN A 350 1.18 9.30 13.56
N PHE A 351 0.56 8.26 14.11
CA PHE A 351 -0.55 8.44 15.05
C PHE A 351 -0.09 8.74 16.49
N ALA A 352 1.07 8.23 16.88
CA ALA A 352 1.66 8.43 18.19
C ALA A 352 3.18 8.54 18.09
N GLU A 353 3.78 9.50 18.81
CA GLU A 353 5.23 9.64 18.89
C GLU A 353 5.85 8.35 19.45
N GLY A 354 6.93 7.88 18.84
CA GLY A 354 7.60 6.62 19.16
C GLY A 354 6.98 5.38 18.53
N ALA A 355 5.87 5.50 17.78
CA ALA A 355 5.23 4.38 17.10
C ALA A 355 5.24 4.55 15.57
N PRO A 356 5.36 3.47 14.79
CA PRO A 356 5.26 3.51 13.32
C PRO A 356 3.83 3.76 12.81
#